data_AF-A0A1F7VI53-F1
#
_entry.id   AF-A0A1F7VI53-F1
#
_cell.length_a   1.000
_cell.length_b   1.000
_cell.length_c   1.000
_cell.angle_alpha   90.00
_cell.angle_beta   90.00
_cell.angle_gamma   90.00
#
_symmetry.space_group_name_H-M   'P 1'
#
loop_
_entity.id
_entity.type
_entity.pdbx_description
1 polymer ?
#
loop_
_entity_poly.entity_id
_entity_poly.type
_entity_poly.pdbx_seq_one_letter_code
_entity_poly.pdbx_strand_id
1 'polypeptide(L)'
;MRIYLETSSYLPLIWVTPYSKSVVDILEERRTRGDTFELQRDCIAEASGYLSFKDDWRYHPALRVRTLVKNLDENALRALPFPSTAVQLLLGGNIWPQAQYLNFVRHTAFFFIDLLDDILFDNPKEALLAFAGRIEERIISFRTMFARHESVTRLELPTKDTLPYWGKWYLPELPRSFDIKIVDDPRPYNLVSDKLRDIYHYDCAVNASERPDEMVVANTGFKRNVQSSFKDLLVPLICAKTATSEFFGIET
;
A
#
# COMPACT_ATOMS: atom_id res chain seq x y z
N MET A 1 26.26 1.32 3.63
CA MET A 1 25.38 0.72 4.65
C MET A 1 24.36 -0.16 3.95
N ARG A 2 23.85 -1.18 4.65
CA ARG A 2 22.71 -2.00 4.21
C ARG A 2 21.43 -1.41 4.81
N ILE A 3 20.56 -0.93 3.94
CA ILE A 3 19.28 -0.34 4.27
C ILE A 3 18.20 -1.37 4.01
N TYR A 4 17.40 -1.67 5.03
CA TYR A 4 16.26 -2.55 4.87
C TYR A 4 14.99 -1.77 4.60
N LEU A 5 14.26 -2.19 3.58
CA LEU A 5 12.93 -1.70 3.25
C LEU A 5 11.90 -2.63 3.88
N GLU A 6 10.83 -2.04 4.38
CA GLU A 6 9.65 -2.73 4.92
C GLU A 6 8.46 -2.51 3.98
N THR A 7 7.38 -3.30 4.09
CA THR A 7 6.15 -3.18 3.28
C THR A 7 5.68 -1.74 3.09
N SER A 8 5.68 -0.96 4.17
CA SER A 8 5.22 0.43 4.20
C SER A 8 6.16 1.40 3.48
N SER A 9 7.43 1.04 3.26
CA SER A 9 8.39 1.78 2.42
C SER A 9 8.44 1.26 0.98
N TYR A 10 8.11 -0.02 0.77
CA TYR A 10 8.00 -0.66 -0.54
C TYR A 10 6.75 -0.20 -1.30
N LEU A 11 5.59 -0.14 -0.64
CA LEU A 11 4.33 0.31 -1.22
C LEU A 11 4.46 1.67 -1.95
N PRO A 12 5.04 2.72 -1.34
CA PRO A 12 5.30 4.01 -1.98
C PRO A 12 6.12 3.97 -3.28
N LEU A 13 6.85 2.88 -3.54
CA LEU A 13 7.68 2.70 -4.74
C LEU A 13 6.96 1.95 -5.87
N ILE A 14 5.85 1.27 -5.59
CA ILE A 14 5.02 0.58 -6.60
C ILE A 14 3.69 1.30 -6.85
N TRP A 15 3.31 2.19 -5.94
CA TRP A 15 2.11 3.02 -6.01
C TRP A 15 2.31 4.28 -5.16
N VAL A 16 2.03 5.46 -5.73
CA VAL A 16 2.27 6.72 -5.01
C VAL A 16 1.28 6.88 -3.85
N THR A 17 1.83 7.03 -2.65
CA THR A 17 1.10 7.24 -1.39
C THR A 17 1.46 8.60 -0.77
N PRO A 18 0.76 9.06 0.29
CA PRO A 18 1.16 10.25 1.03
C PRO A 18 2.56 10.19 1.66
N TYR A 19 3.19 9.01 1.73
CA TYR A 19 4.55 8.84 2.25
C TYR A 19 5.62 8.82 1.15
N SER A 20 5.23 8.80 -0.13
CA SER A 20 6.16 8.61 -1.25
C SER A 20 7.27 9.65 -1.30
N LYS A 21 6.98 10.94 -1.09
CA LYS A 21 8.02 11.98 -1.06
C LYS A 21 9.12 11.63 -0.06
N SER A 22 8.74 11.45 1.21
CA SER A 22 9.70 11.27 2.28
C SER A 22 10.47 9.96 2.14
N VAL A 23 9.81 8.87 1.71
CA VAL A 23 10.52 7.61 1.42
C VAL A 23 11.54 7.83 0.32
N VAL A 24 11.14 8.40 -0.82
CA VAL A 24 12.04 8.66 -1.95
C VAL A 24 13.21 9.55 -1.55
N ASP A 25 12.97 10.64 -0.82
CA ASP A 25 14.01 11.55 -0.37
C ASP A 25 15.05 10.84 0.52
N ILE A 26 14.58 9.98 1.44
CA ILE A 26 15.47 9.15 2.29
C ILE A 26 16.29 8.19 1.42
N LEU A 27 15.66 7.46 0.49
CA LEU A 27 16.36 6.49 -0.34
C LEU A 27 17.36 7.16 -1.28
N GLU A 28 17.04 8.34 -1.83
CA GLU A 28 17.97 9.12 -2.64
C GLU A 28 19.19 9.57 -1.82
N GLU A 29 18.98 10.07 -0.60
CA GLU A 29 20.08 10.42 0.32
C GLU A 29 21.00 9.23 0.55
N ARG A 30 20.46 8.05 0.86
CA ARG A 30 21.22 6.80 1.06
C ARG A 30 21.93 6.34 -0.21
N ARG A 31 21.25 6.38 -1.35
CA ARG A 31 21.81 6.01 -2.65
C ARG A 31 23.04 6.86 -2.99
N THR A 32 23.00 8.17 -2.73
CA THR A 32 24.14 9.07 -2.99
C THR A 32 25.37 8.77 -2.11
N ARG A 33 25.17 8.09 -0.96
CA ARG A 33 26.25 7.62 -0.08
C ARG A 33 26.82 6.26 -0.47
N GLY A 34 26.24 5.61 -1.48
CA GLY A 34 26.63 4.26 -1.91
C GLY A 34 26.03 3.16 -1.03
N ASP A 35 24.93 3.45 -0.34
CA ASP A 35 24.20 2.44 0.45
C ASP A 35 23.42 1.47 -0.46
N THR A 36 23.18 0.25 0.03
CA THR A 36 22.45 -0.80 -0.67
C THR A 36 21.08 -1.03 -0.06
N PHE A 37 20.09 -1.39 -0.88
CA PHE A 37 18.72 -1.62 -0.44
C PHE A 37 18.35 -3.10 -0.50
N GLU A 38 17.75 -3.59 0.57
CA GLU A 38 17.22 -4.94 0.65
C GLU A 38 15.73 -4.91 1.06
N LEU A 39 14.95 -5.91 0.67
CA LEU A 39 13.52 -6.06 1.02
C LEU A 39 13.22 -7.53 1.32
N GLN A 40 12.48 -7.79 2.41
CA GLN A 40 12.04 -9.14 2.76
C GLN A 40 10.96 -9.62 1.81
N ARG A 41 10.98 -10.90 1.45
CA ARG A 41 9.97 -11.48 0.58
C ARG A 41 8.57 -11.41 1.22
N ASP A 42 8.43 -11.60 2.53
CA ASP A 42 7.15 -11.46 3.22
C ASP A 42 6.56 -10.04 3.13
N CYS A 43 7.38 -8.98 2.96
CA CYS A 43 6.85 -7.63 2.75
C CYS A 43 6.07 -7.52 1.43
N ILE A 44 6.49 -8.28 0.41
CA ILE A 44 5.77 -8.36 -0.87
C ILE A 44 4.49 -9.18 -0.69
N ALA A 45 4.55 -10.27 0.08
CA ALA A 45 3.40 -11.12 0.39
C ALA A 45 2.34 -10.39 1.27
N GLU A 46 2.78 -9.54 2.19
CA GLU A 46 1.89 -8.66 2.95
C GLU A 46 1.20 -7.67 2.01
N ALA A 47 1.96 -7.00 1.14
CA ALA A 47 1.41 -6.06 0.17
C ALA A 47 0.40 -6.72 -0.78
N SER A 48 0.67 -7.96 -1.23
CA SER A 48 -0.23 -8.72 -2.10
C SER A 48 -1.50 -9.15 -1.36
N GLY A 49 -1.41 -9.40 -0.04
CA GLY A 49 -2.53 -9.59 0.86
C GLY A 49 -3.54 -8.45 0.84
N TYR A 50 -3.12 -7.21 0.59
CA TYR A 50 -4.02 -6.05 0.52
C TYR A 50 -5.02 -6.10 -0.65
N LEU A 51 -4.72 -6.87 -1.69
CA LEU A 51 -5.61 -7.06 -2.85
C LEU A 51 -6.22 -8.46 -2.90
N SER A 52 -6.12 -9.22 -1.81
CA SER A 52 -6.64 -10.58 -1.70
C SER A 52 -8.08 -10.57 -1.16
N PHE A 53 -9.00 -10.02 -1.94
CA PHE A 53 -10.43 -10.03 -1.62
C PHE A 53 -11.02 -11.43 -1.79
N LYS A 54 -11.89 -11.84 -0.87
CA LYS A 54 -12.82 -12.95 -1.12
C LYS A 54 -13.80 -12.54 -2.22
N ASP A 55 -14.20 -13.50 -3.07
CA ASP A 55 -15.24 -13.31 -4.08
C ASP A 55 -16.64 -13.20 -3.44
N ASP A 56 -16.81 -12.16 -2.64
CA ASP A 56 -18.01 -11.82 -1.88
C ASP A 56 -18.20 -10.31 -2.00
N TRP A 57 -19.42 -9.89 -2.36
CA TRP A 57 -19.79 -8.48 -2.55
C TRP A 57 -19.55 -7.60 -1.31
N ARG A 58 -19.47 -8.19 -0.12
CA ARG A 58 -19.13 -7.49 1.13
C ARG A 58 -17.68 -7.05 1.18
N TYR A 59 -16.77 -7.76 0.52
CA TYR A 59 -15.33 -7.53 0.61
C TYR A 59 -14.72 -7.04 -0.70
N HIS A 60 -15.22 -7.51 -1.85
CA HIS A 60 -14.68 -7.15 -3.16
C HIS A 60 -15.34 -5.86 -3.71
N PRO A 61 -14.61 -4.76 -3.90
CA PRO A 61 -15.17 -3.46 -4.26
C PRO A 61 -15.90 -3.47 -5.62
N ALA A 62 -15.30 -4.06 -6.67
CA ALA A 62 -15.96 -4.16 -7.97
C ALA A 62 -17.26 -4.99 -7.92
N LEU A 63 -17.25 -6.18 -7.27
CA LEU A 63 -18.45 -6.99 -7.10
C LEU A 63 -19.55 -6.24 -6.34
N ARG A 64 -19.19 -5.43 -5.34
CA ARG A 64 -20.15 -4.58 -4.62
C ARG A 64 -20.84 -3.59 -5.54
N VAL A 65 -20.07 -2.87 -6.37
CA VAL A 65 -20.60 -1.93 -7.35
C VAL A 65 -21.51 -2.65 -8.35
N ARG A 66 -21.07 -3.79 -8.89
CA ARG A 66 -21.89 -4.62 -9.80
C ARG A 66 -23.18 -5.12 -9.14
N THR A 67 -23.11 -5.49 -7.87
CA THR A 67 -24.26 -5.95 -7.08
C THR A 67 -25.25 -4.82 -6.86
N LEU A 68 -24.79 -3.60 -6.56
CA LEU A 68 -25.66 -2.43 -6.45
C LEU A 68 -26.38 -2.14 -7.77
N VAL A 69 -25.64 -2.11 -8.88
CA VAL A 69 -26.21 -1.91 -10.22
C VAL A 69 -27.22 -3.00 -10.60
N LYS A 70 -27.00 -4.24 -10.17
CA LYS A 70 -27.90 -5.37 -10.45
C LYS A 70 -29.21 -5.30 -9.66
N ASN A 71 -29.17 -4.84 -8.42
CA ASN A 71 -30.32 -4.91 -7.50
C ASN A 71 -31.18 -3.65 -7.47
N LEU A 72 -30.67 -2.52 -7.96
CA LEU A 72 -31.44 -1.27 -8.04
C LEU A 72 -31.96 -1.06 -9.47
N ASP A 73 -33.21 -0.62 -9.56
CA ASP A 73 -33.78 -0.18 -10.84
C ASP A 73 -33.21 1.18 -11.27
N GLU A 74 -33.56 1.61 -12.49
CA GLU A 74 -33.04 2.84 -13.06
C GLU A 74 -33.44 4.09 -12.26
N ASN A 75 -34.65 4.12 -11.70
CA ASN A 75 -35.14 5.25 -10.91
C ASN A 75 -34.40 5.35 -9.58
N ALA A 76 -34.22 4.22 -8.89
CA ALA A 76 -33.47 4.12 -7.65
C ALA A 76 -32.00 4.49 -7.87
N LEU A 77 -31.39 4.04 -8.96
CA LEU A 77 -30.02 4.44 -9.32
C LEU A 77 -29.94 5.94 -9.57
N ARG A 78 -30.82 6.53 -10.39
CA ARG A 78 -30.81 7.98 -10.66
C ARG A 78 -31.03 8.85 -9.42
N ALA A 79 -31.69 8.31 -8.38
CA ALA A 79 -31.90 9.01 -7.11
C ALA A 79 -30.65 9.02 -6.20
N LEU A 80 -29.63 8.21 -6.48
CA LEU A 80 -28.39 8.19 -5.70
C LEU A 80 -27.50 9.39 -6.04
N PRO A 81 -26.85 10.03 -5.05
CA PRO A 81 -25.90 11.10 -5.31
C PRO A 81 -24.60 10.52 -5.87
N PHE A 82 -24.32 10.77 -7.16
CA PHE A 82 -23.05 10.44 -7.80
C PHE A 82 -22.18 11.70 -7.96
N PRO A 83 -20.85 11.60 -7.82
CA PRO A 83 -20.02 10.40 -7.60
C PRO A 83 -19.93 9.92 -6.13
N SER A 84 -20.53 10.65 -5.17
CA SER A 84 -20.42 10.36 -3.72
C SER A 84 -20.73 8.91 -3.35
N THR A 85 -21.75 8.32 -3.97
CA THR A 85 -22.13 6.91 -3.78
C THR A 85 -20.99 5.96 -4.17
N ALA A 86 -20.25 6.22 -5.25
CA ALA A 86 -19.13 5.39 -5.66
C ALA A 86 -17.99 5.45 -4.62
N VAL A 87 -17.72 6.63 -4.06
CA VAL A 87 -16.76 6.82 -2.96
C VAL A 87 -17.21 6.06 -1.71
N GLN A 88 -18.49 6.17 -1.35
CA GLN A 88 -19.06 5.41 -0.23
C GLN A 88 -19.01 3.91 -0.48
N LEU A 89 -19.14 3.44 -1.73
CA LEU A 89 -18.96 2.03 -2.04
C LEU A 89 -17.50 1.59 -1.89
N LEU A 90 -16.51 2.44 -2.16
CA LEU A 90 -15.11 2.14 -1.84
C LEU A 90 -14.88 2.05 -0.33
N LEU A 91 -15.38 3.04 0.41
CA LEU A 91 -15.16 3.20 1.86
C LEU A 91 -16.02 2.25 2.71
N GLY A 92 -17.22 1.93 2.24
CA GLY A 92 -18.31 1.29 2.98
C GLY A 92 -18.39 -0.22 2.83
N GLY A 93 -17.29 -0.88 2.43
CA GLY A 93 -17.19 -2.32 2.64
C GLY A 93 -17.32 -2.65 4.12
N ASN A 94 -17.89 -3.82 4.45
CA ASN A 94 -17.86 -4.37 5.82
C ASN A 94 -16.45 -4.83 6.19
N ILE A 95 -15.50 -3.92 6.06
CA ILE A 95 -14.15 -3.96 6.54
C ILE A 95 -14.09 -2.96 7.70
N TRP A 96 -15.01 -3.07 8.66
CA TRP A 96 -15.03 -2.22 9.86
C TRP A 96 -15.53 -3.00 11.06
N PRO A 97 -15.00 -2.83 12.29
CA PRO A 97 -13.63 -2.50 12.68
C PRO A 97 -13.08 -3.59 13.64
N GLN A 98 -12.00 -4.26 13.27
CA GLN A 98 -10.94 -4.35 14.27
C GLN A 98 -10.09 -3.11 14.02
N ALA A 99 -9.88 -2.27 15.03
CA ALA A 99 -9.19 -0.98 14.90
C ALA A 99 -7.83 -1.07 14.16
N GLN A 100 -7.26 -2.26 14.11
CA GLN A 100 -6.04 -2.66 13.43
C GLN A 100 -6.12 -2.53 11.89
N TYR A 101 -7.30 -2.60 11.27
CA TYR A 101 -7.49 -2.59 9.80
C TYR A 101 -8.10 -1.29 9.25
N LEU A 102 -8.29 -0.26 10.09
CA LEU A 102 -8.75 1.06 9.63
C LEU A 102 -7.79 1.68 8.61
N ASN A 103 -6.49 1.43 8.77
CA ASN A 103 -5.47 1.82 7.81
C ASN A 103 -5.67 1.09 6.47
N PHE A 104 -6.02 -0.19 6.50
CA PHE A 104 -6.27 -0.98 5.28
C PHE A 104 -7.41 -0.38 4.43
N VAL A 105 -8.55 -0.03 5.04
CA VAL A 105 -9.68 0.62 4.32
C VAL A 105 -9.26 1.92 3.66
N ARG A 106 -8.48 2.75 4.37
CA ARG A 106 -7.96 4.02 3.85
C ARG A 106 -7.03 3.80 2.66
N HIS A 107 -6.09 2.85 2.75
CA HIS A 107 -5.21 2.51 1.62
C HIS A 107 -6.01 2.02 0.41
N THR A 108 -7.00 1.13 0.58
CA THR A 108 -7.84 0.71 -0.56
C THR A 108 -8.65 1.85 -1.17
N ALA A 109 -9.13 2.81 -0.39
CA ALA A 109 -9.83 3.96 -0.94
C ALA A 109 -8.88 4.84 -1.77
N PHE A 110 -7.70 5.17 -1.23
CA PHE A 110 -6.66 5.88 -1.99
C PHE A 110 -6.27 5.13 -3.27
N PHE A 111 -6.28 3.79 -3.23
CA PHE A 111 -5.85 2.94 -4.34
C PHE A 111 -6.83 2.91 -5.51
N PHE A 112 -8.11 3.25 -5.30
CA PHE A 112 -9.13 3.17 -6.35
C PHE A 112 -9.80 4.51 -6.66
N ILE A 113 -9.64 5.54 -5.83
CA ILE A 113 -10.43 6.76 -5.93
C ILE A 113 -10.14 7.56 -7.22
N ASP A 114 -8.90 7.55 -7.71
CA ASP A 114 -8.50 8.18 -8.99
C ASP A 114 -9.14 7.51 -10.21
N LEU A 115 -9.62 6.26 -10.09
CA LEU A 115 -10.34 5.62 -11.19
C LEU A 115 -11.68 6.30 -11.51
N LEU A 116 -12.17 7.18 -10.63
CA LEU A 116 -13.38 7.97 -10.79
C LEU A 116 -13.18 9.26 -11.60
N ASP A 117 -11.97 9.81 -11.64
CA ASP A 117 -11.73 11.20 -12.08
C ASP A 117 -12.18 11.43 -13.55
N ASP A 118 -12.04 10.42 -14.40
CA ASP A 118 -12.42 10.48 -15.83
C ASP A 118 -13.71 9.70 -16.16
N ILE A 119 -14.59 9.49 -15.18
CA ILE A 119 -15.90 8.83 -15.42
C ILE A 119 -16.99 9.91 -15.51
N LEU A 120 -17.68 9.95 -16.65
CA LEU A 120 -18.89 10.74 -16.83
C LEU A 120 -20.08 10.01 -16.18
N PHE A 121 -20.75 10.65 -15.24
CA PHE A 121 -21.87 10.07 -14.47
C PHE A 121 -23.25 10.38 -15.08
N ASP A 122 -23.31 10.75 -16.36
CA ASP A 122 -24.56 11.08 -17.07
C ASP A 122 -25.53 9.89 -17.14
N ASN A 123 -24.97 8.68 -17.31
CA ASN A 123 -25.66 7.42 -17.11
C ASN A 123 -25.07 6.70 -15.89
N PRO A 124 -25.71 6.82 -14.70
CA PRO A 124 -25.16 6.27 -13.47
C PRO A 124 -24.86 4.78 -13.52
N LYS A 125 -25.68 4.02 -14.26
CA LYS A 125 -25.51 2.57 -14.40
C LYS A 125 -24.24 2.24 -15.18
N GLU A 126 -24.06 2.85 -16.35
CA GLU A 126 -22.88 2.64 -17.18
C GLU A 126 -21.62 3.16 -16.48
N ALA A 127 -21.70 4.33 -15.84
CA ALA A 127 -20.62 4.91 -15.06
C ALA A 127 -20.14 3.98 -13.93
N LEU A 128 -21.06 3.42 -13.15
CA LEU A 128 -20.73 2.46 -12.09
C LEU A 128 -20.16 1.15 -12.63
N LEU A 129 -20.67 0.64 -13.74
CA LEU A 129 -20.11 -0.56 -14.37
C LEU A 129 -18.72 -0.33 -14.94
N ALA A 130 -18.48 0.84 -15.56
CA ALA A 130 -17.16 1.25 -16.03
C ALA A 130 -16.18 1.38 -14.85
N PHE A 131 -16.62 2.01 -13.75
CA PHE A 131 -15.83 2.10 -12.52
C PHE A 131 -15.48 0.71 -11.96
N ALA A 132 -16.45 -0.20 -11.88
CA ALA A 132 -16.20 -1.58 -11.44
C ALA A 132 -15.19 -2.31 -12.33
N GLY A 133 -15.28 -2.12 -13.66
CA GLY A 133 -14.31 -2.67 -14.61
C GLY A 133 -12.89 -2.15 -14.37
N ARG A 134 -12.73 -0.82 -14.21
CA ARG A 134 -11.43 -0.20 -13.90
C ARG A 134 -10.83 -0.72 -12.58
N ILE A 135 -11.66 -0.95 -11.56
CA ILE A 135 -11.22 -1.55 -10.29
C ILE A 135 -10.67 -2.96 -10.53
N GLU A 136 -11.39 -3.81 -11.29
CA GLU A 136 -10.95 -5.18 -11.61
C GLU A 136 -9.63 -5.17 -12.39
N GLU A 137 -9.51 -4.33 -13.43
CA GLU A 137 -8.29 -4.18 -14.21
C GLU A 137 -7.09 -3.79 -13.33
N ARG A 138 -7.28 -2.83 -12.41
CA ARG A 138 -6.23 -2.42 -11.47
C ARG A 138 -5.85 -3.54 -10.50
N ILE A 139 -6.82 -4.29 -9.97
CA ILE A 139 -6.56 -5.45 -9.11
C ILE A 139 -5.75 -6.50 -9.86
N ILE A 140 -6.13 -6.82 -11.11
CA ILE A 140 -5.42 -7.80 -11.94
C ILE A 140 -3.99 -7.34 -12.23
N SER A 141 -3.81 -6.07 -12.59
CA SER A 141 -2.49 -5.46 -12.85
C SER A 141 -1.58 -5.60 -11.62
N PHE A 142 -2.05 -5.21 -10.44
CA PHE A 142 -1.24 -5.30 -9.23
C PHE A 142 -0.99 -6.74 -8.78
N ARG A 143 -1.97 -7.64 -8.87
CA ARG A 143 -1.76 -9.07 -8.59
C ARG A 143 -0.68 -9.68 -9.49
N THR A 144 -0.69 -9.33 -10.78
CA THR A 144 0.33 -9.75 -11.74
C THR A 144 1.70 -9.19 -11.38
N MET A 145 1.76 -7.91 -11.01
CA MET A 145 2.99 -7.26 -10.54
C MET A 145 3.54 -7.93 -9.28
N PHE A 146 2.70 -8.17 -8.27
CA PHE A 146 3.10 -8.85 -7.03
C PHE A 146 3.63 -10.26 -7.30
N ALA A 147 2.93 -11.06 -8.11
CA ALA A 147 3.40 -12.40 -8.48
C ALA A 147 4.78 -12.36 -9.15
N ARG A 148 5.04 -11.36 -10.00
CA ARG A 148 6.37 -11.12 -10.57
C ARG A 148 7.38 -10.75 -9.49
N HIS A 149 7.06 -9.82 -8.60
CA HIS A 149 7.97 -9.35 -7.55
C HIS A 149 8.32 -10.47 -6.55
N GLU A 150 7.35 -11.33 -6.21
CA GLU A 150 7.55 -12.51 -5.36
C GLU A 150 8.44 -13.58 -6.01
N SER A 151 8.59 -13.58 -7.34
CA SER A 151 9.37 -14.60 -8.08
C SER A 151 10.83 -14.22 -8.34
N VAL A 152 11.22 -12.97 -8.09
CA VAL A 152 12.56 -12.44 -8.42
C VAL A 152 13.44 -12.28 -7.17
N THR A 153 14.75 -12.12 -7.41
CA THR A 153 15.76 -11.85 -6.39
C THR A 153 16.21 -10.39 -6.37
N ARG A 154 15.82 -9.58 -7.37
CA ARG A 154 16.10 -8.15 -7.46
C ARG A 154 14.92 -7.41 -8.09
N LEU A 155 14.70 -6.18 -7.65
CA LEU A 155 13.71 -5.25 -8.19
C LEU A 155 14.36 -3.93 -8.56
N GLU A 156 13.87 -3.32 -9.65
CA GLU A 156 14.18 -1.95 -10.02
C GLU A 156 12.89 -1.12 -9.87
N LEU A 157 12.81 -0.28 -8.83
CA LEU A 157 11.60 0.48 -8.49
C LEU A 157 11.91 1.95 -8.17
N PRO A 158 11.02 2.91 -8.47
CA PRO A 158 9.75 2.74 -9.16
C PRO A 158 9.95 2.39 -10.64
N THR A 159 8.97 1.71 -11.23
CA THR A 159 8.88 1.54 -12.70
C THR A 159 8.08 2.69 -13.32
N LYS A 160 8.15 2.84 -14.65
CA LYS A 160 7.29 3.80 -15.39
C LYS A 160 5.78 3.58 -15.18
N ASP A 161 5.39 2.35 -14.81
CA ASP A 161 3.99 1.96 -14.61
C ASP A 161 3.53 2.24 -13.16
N THR A 162 4.42 2.76 -12.31
CA THR A 162 4.08 3.23 -10.96
C THR A 162 3.07 4.36 -11.10
N LEU A 163 1.84 4.11 -10.67
CA LEU A 163 0.74 5.05 -10.83
C LEU A 163 0.94 6.27 -9.91
N PRO A 164 1.15 7.49 -10.46
CA PRO A 164 1.00 8.70 -9.67
C PRO A 164 -0.51 8.90 -9.44
N TYR A 165 -0.92 8.89 -8.17
CA TYR A 165 -2.30 9.16 -7.71
C TYR A 165 -2.70 10.64 -8.01
N TRP A 166 -3.15 11.41 -7.01
CA TRP A 166 -2.77 12.82 -6.81
C TRP A 166 -1.24 12.97 -6.72
N GLY A 167 -0.48 12.08 -7.35
CA GLY A 167 0.91 11.80 -7.17
C GLY A 167 1.74 12.99 -7.54
N LYS A 168 1.30 13.91 -8.41
CA LYS A 168 2.03 15.18 -8.59
C LYS A 168 2.08 16.04 -7.32
N TRP A 169 1.09 15.94 -6.44
CA TRP A 169 1.11 16.60 -5.13
C TRP A 169 2.08 15.93 -4.15
N TYR A 170 2.24 14.60 -4.23
CA TYR A 170 3.09 13.83 -3.32
C TYR A 170 4.47 13.48 -3.87
N LEU A 171 4.66 13.54 -5.19
CA LEU A 171 5.82 13.12 -5.94
C LEU A 171 5.70 13.68 -7.37
N PRO A 172 6.10 14.95 -7.60
CA PRO A 172 5.93 15.64 -8.88
C PRO A 172 6.50 14.90 -10.09
N GLU A 173 7.63 14.22 -9.86
CA GLU A 173 8.36 13.43 -10.83
C GLU A 173 8.76 12.09 -10.22
N LEU A 174 8.70 11.02 -11.00
CA LEU A 174 9.19 9.72 -10.56
C LEU A 174 10.72 9.80 -10.40
N PRO A 175 11.28 9.34 -9.27
CA PRO A 175 12.72 9.25 -9.10
C PRO A 175 13.32 8.22 -10.04
N ARG A 176 14.65 8.16 -10.07
CA ARG A 176 15.35 7.03 -10.71
C ARG A 176 15.02 5.74 -9.96
N SER A 177 15.00 4.64 -10.69
CA SER A 177 14.78 3.33 -10.07
C SER A 177 15.95 2.96 -9.13
N PHE A 178 15.59 2.52 -7.94
CA PHE A 178 16.47 1.90 -6.95
C PHE A 178 16.59 0.40 -7.25
N ASP A 179 17.81 -0.11 -7.20
CA ASP A 179 18.10 -1.56 -7.23
C ASP A 179 17.95 -2.12 -5.82
N ILE A 180 16.93 -2.95 -5.64
CA ILE A 180 16.51 -3.51 -4.35
C ILE A 180 16.71 -5.03 -4.42
N LYS A 181 17.56 -5.57 -3.57
CA LYS A 181 17.76 -7.02 -3.44
C LYS A 181 16.64 -7.63 -2.60
N ILE A 182 16.00 -8.67 -3.12
CA ILE A 182 15.03 -9.45 -2.35
C ILE A 182 15.79 -10.49 -1.53
N VAL A 183 15.48 -10.55 -0.24
CA VAL A 183 16.04 -11.55 0.67
C VAL A 183 14.93 -12.45 1.17
N ASP A 184 15.26 -13.73 1.30
CA ASP A 184 14.31 -14.73 1.76
C ASP A 184 14.03 -14.59 3.25
N ASP A 185 12.82 -14.97 3.64
CA ASP A 185 12.39 -14.93 5.02
C ASP A 185 13.12 -16.01 5.83
N PRO A 186 13.64 -15.69 7.04
CA PRO A 186 14.32 -16.69 7.86
C PRO A 186 13.36 -17.78 8.35
N ARG A 187 12.07 -17.46 8.44
CA ARG A 187 10.96 -18.37 8.75
C ARG A 187 9.66 -17.79 8.20
N PRO A 188 8.63 -18.59 7.89
CA PRO A 188 7.33 -18.06 7.50
C PRO A 188 6.66 -17.25 8.62
N TYR A 189 5.93 -16.19 8.25
CA TYR A 189 5.06 -15.46 9.18
C TYR A 189 3.98 -16.37 9.77
N ASN A 190 3.76 -16.30 11.08
CA ASN A 190 2.74 -17.04 11.79
C ASN A 190 1.94 -16.11 12.71
N LEU A 191 0.68 -15.86 12.34
CA LEU A 191 -0.22 -14.94 13.04
C LEU A 191 -0.38 -15.26 14.53
N VAL A 192 -0.30 -16.54 14.93
CA VAL A 192 -0.46 -16.95 16.33
C VAL A 192 0.76 -16.60 17.17
N SER A 193 1.97 -16.87 16.66
CA SER A 193 3.21 -16.61 17.39
C SER A 193 3.68 -15.17 17.28
N ASP A 194 3.55 -14.57 16.09
CA ASP A 194 4.11 -13.26 15.77
C ASP A 194 3.21 -12.10 16.17
N LYS A 195 1.90 -12.36 16.27
CA LYS A 195 0.82 -11.41 16.63
C LYS A 195 0.62 -10.27 15.63
N LEU A 196 1.68 -9.61 15.16
CA LEU A 196 1.69 -8.50 14.21
C LEU A 196 2.86 -8.63 13.22
N ARG A 197 2.61 -8.35 11.94
CA ARG A 197 3.64 -8.38 10.88
C ARG A 197 4.78 -7.38 11.13
N ASP A 198 4.49 -6.20 11.69
CA ASP A 198 5.52 -5.22 12.06
C ASP A 198 6.61 -5.81 12.98
N ILE A 199 6.19 -6.56 14.00
CA ILE A 199 7.09 -7.22 14.97
C ILE A 199 7.91 -8.29 14.26
N TYR A 200 7.25 -9.09 13.41
CA TYR A 200 7.91 -10.13 12.64
C TYR A 200 8.94 -9.59 11.64
N HIS A 201 8.63 -8.55 10.87
CA HIS A 201 9.57 -7.93 9.94
C HIS A 201 10.81 -7.40 10.68
N TYR A 202 10.59 -6.75 11.83
CA TYR A 202 11.69 -6.29 12.67
C TYR A 202 12.52 -7.44 13.25
N ASP A 203 11.88 -8.48 13.77
CA ASP A 203 12.55 -9.69 14.29
C ASP A 203 13.43 -10.34 13.21
N CYS A 204 12.90 -10.47 11.99
CA CYS A 204 13.63 -11.03 10.87
C CYS A 204 14.82 -10.15 10.47
N ALA A 205 14.71 -8.83 10.55
CA ALA A 205 15.82 -7.91 10.30
C ALA A 205 16.94 -8.05 11.34
N VAL A 206 16.58 -8.11 12.62
CA VAL A 206 17.55 -8.26 13.72
C VAL A 206 18.33 -9.58 13.61
N ASN A 207 17.65 -10.64 13.16
CA ASN A 207 18.17 -12.00 13.09
C ASN A 207 18.62 -12.42 11.67
N ALA A 208 18.67 -11.50 10.71
CA ALA A 208 19.22 -11.78 9.39
C ALA A 208 20.69 -12.21 9.52
N SER A 209 21.14 -13.14 8.66
CA SER A 209 22.53 -13.64 8.66
C SER A 209 23.55 -12.50 8.57
N GLU A 210 23.18 -11.45 7.84
CA GLU A 210 23.90 -10.20 7.82
C GLU A 210 22.94 -9.04 8.15
N ARG A 211 22.90 -8.66 9.43
CA ARG A 211 22.00 -7.62 9.96
C ARG A 211 22.12 -6.30 9.18
N PRO A 212 21.01 -5.64 8.83
CA PRO A 212 21.03 -4.31 8.22
C PRO A 212 21.47 -3.23 9.22
N ASP A 213 22.03 -2.14 8.69
CA ASP A 213 22.46 -0.99 9.49
C ASP A 213 21.27 -0.12 9.92
N GLU A 214 20.20 -0.09 9.13
CA GLU A 214 18.94 0.58 9.45
C GLU A 214 17.76 -0.02 8.66
N MET A 215 16.55 0.29 9.10
CA MET A 215 15.31 -0.05 8.41
C MET A 215 14.47 1.21 8.17
N VAL A 216 14.08 1.42 6.92
CA VAL A 216 13.21 2.52 6.49
C VAL A 216 11.76 2.02 6.47
N VAL A 217 10.88 2.75 7.13
CA VAL A 217 9.44 2.46 7.23
C VAL A 217 8.65 3.73 6.99
N ALA A 218 7.42 3.65 6.48
CA ALA A 218 6.52 4.79 6.56
C ALA A 218 5.99 4.95 8.00
N ASN A 219 5.73 6.19 8.43
CA ASN A 219 5.21 6.45 9.78
C ASN A 219 3.73 6.06 9.93
N THR A 220 3.46 4.76 9.92
CA THR A 220 2.14 4.13 10.05
C THR A 220 1.83 3.70 11.48
N GLY A 221 2.74 3.98 12.42
CA GLY A 221 2.74 3.42 13.78
C GLY A 221 3.66 2.21 13.95
N PHE A 222 4.39 1.81 12.91
CA PHE A 222 5.34 0.68 12.92
C PHE A 222 6.29 0.70 14.12
N LYS A 223 6.98 1.82 14.33
CA LYS A 223 7.93 1.99 15.45
C LYS A 223 7.27 1.75 16.81
N ARG A 224 6.07 2.29 17.03
CA ARG A 224 5.30 2.07 18.27
C ARG A 224 4.95 0.59 18.45
N ASN A 225 4.57 -0.10 17.38
CA ASN A 225 4.23 -1.52 17.43
C ASN A 225 5.46 -2.37 17.76
N VAL A 226 6.60 -2.12 17.12
CA VAL A 226 7.87 -2.81 17.41
C VAL A 226 8.32 -2.56 18.85
N GLN A 227 8.26 -1.31 19.32
CA GLN A 227 8.66 -0.96 20.69
C GLN A 227 7.77 -1.57 21.79
N SER A 228 6.59 -2.10 21.44
CA SER A 228 5.78 -2.89 22.39
C SER A 228 6.40 -4.24 22.73
N SER A 229 7.29 -4.76 21.86
CA SER A 229 7.93 -6.09 21.98
C SER A 229 9.45 -6.02 22.12
N PHE A 230 10.10 -4.98 21.59
CA PHE A 230 11.54 -4.78 21.66
C PHE A 230 11.87 -3.50 22.46
N LYS A 231 12.51 -3.67 23.63
CA LYS A 231 12.90 -2.54 24.49
C LYS A 231 13.99 -1.68 23.84
N ASP A 232 14.97 -2.33 23.22
CA ASP A 232 16.08 -1.70 22.51
C ASP A 232 16.01 -2.03 21.02
N LEU A 233 16.13 -1.00 20.18
CA LEU A 233 16.11 -1.16 18.73
C LEU A 233 17.52 -1.42 18.21
N LEU A 234 17.88 -2.70 18.05
CA LEU A 234 19.19 -3.13 17.53
C LEU A 234 19.43 -2.75 16.06
N VAL A 235 18.35 -2.62 15.29
CA VAL A 235 18.33 -2.00 13.97
C VAL A 235 17.59 -0.67 14.11
N PRO A 236 18.26 0.49 13.90
CA PRO A 236 17.64 1.80 13.87
C PRO A 236 16.47 1.88 12.87
N LEU A 237 15.36 2.49 13.30
CA LEU A 237 14.18 2.72 12.46
C LEU A 237 14.14 4.18 11.96
N ILE A 238 14.16 4.36 10.65
CA ILE A 238 13.98 5.66 9.99
C ILE A 238 12.54 5.74 9.48
N CYS A 239 11.74 6.62 10.09
CA CYS A 239 10.33 6.76 9.78
C CYS A 239 10.10 7.88 8.76
N ALA A 240 9.64 7.53 7.56
CA ALA A 240 9.24 8.48 6.54
C ALA A 240 7.95 9.21 6.95
N LYS A 241 7.94 10.53 6.75
CA LYS A 241 6.83 11.41 7.10
C LYS A 241 5.75 11.36 6.04
N THR A 242 4.50 11.58 6.46
CA THR A 242 3.38 11.80 5.54
C THR A 242 3.43 13.25 5.05
N ALA A 243 3.15 13.49 3.77
CA ALA A 243 3.01 14.83 3.22
C ALA A 243 1.92 15.66 3.95
N THR A 244 0.94 15.01 4.60
CA THR A 244 -0.03 15.69 5.46
C THR A 244 0.64 16.33 6.68
N SER A 245 1.64 15.68 7.29
CA SER A 245 2.37 16.25 8.42
C SER A 245 3.14 17.50 8.03
N GLU A 246 3.76 17.50 6.84
CA GLU A 246 4.47 18.67 6.30
C GLU A 246 3.51 19.81 5.94
N PHE A 247 2.37 19.48 5.34
CA PHE A 247 1.40 20.47 4.89
C PHE A 247 0.62 21.14 6.04
N PHE A 248 0.18 20.35 7.02
CA PHE A 248 -0.63 20.84 8.15
C PHE A 248 0.20 21.15 9.40
N GLY A 249 1.52 20.93 9.38
CA GLY A 249 2.39 21.15 10.53
C GLY A 249 2.09 20.25 11.73
N ILE A 250 1.48 19.08 11.51
CA ILE A 250 1.10 18.14 12.56
C ILE A 250 2.26 17.16 12.76
N GLU A 251 2.98 17.27 13.88
CA GLU A 251 3.92 16.24 14.31
C GLU A 251 3.12 15.02 14.80
N THR A 252 3.39 13.85 14.21
CA THR A 252 2.83 12.54 14.60
C THR A 252 3.90 11.63 15.17
#